data_AF-A0A1E5RFW7-F1
#
_entry.id   AF-A0A1E5RFW7-F1
#
_cell.length_a   1.000
_cell.length_b   1.000
_cell.length_c   1.000
_cell.angle_alpha   90.00
_cell.angle_beta   90.00
_cell.angle_gamma   90.00
#
_symmetry.space_group_name_H-M   'P 1'
#
loop_
_entity.id
_entity.type
_entity.pdbx_description
1 polymer ?
#
loop_
_entity_poly.entity_id
_entity_poly.type
_entity_poly.pdbx_seq_one_letter_code
_entity_poly.pdbx_strand_id
1 'polypeptide(L)'
;MLSIRSKLLSFNTKPLIFNQFRLASTLPDIQASPAASSVKPIDGDELKEQILRETSAASANLELAKYAINVEFKKHNIKVTFAEYFIDSTKIPINGDLEYHRLIKSSIKPLQRVRFKTSIGSIGFNNSAKREPEAVNILCRYISNKIATYLKTGDLFELKKTKSKAKSGKSAKDGIVINDSPVIKKKAPLYLAFKGNSKNRRVFIDALLGPEGEQLVPYIDVVSDKTARKHGGNKGKTVRRV
;
A
#
# COMPACT_ATOMS: atom_id res chain seq x y z
N MET A 1 41.02 -41.19 28.22
CA MET A 1 39.99 -41.80 29.09
C MET A 1 38.69 -41.84 28.28
N LEU A 2 38.27 -42.95 27.67
CA LEU A 2 37.51 -44.08 28.26
C LEU A 2 36.35 -43.53 29.13
N SER A 3 35.06 -43.81 28.95
CA SER A 3 34.31 -44.96 28.40
C SER A 3 32.86 -44.47 28.18
N ILE A 4 32.27 -44.47 26.98
CA ILE A 4 31.35 -45.48 26.42
C ILE A 4 30.53 -46.27 27.45
N ARG A 5 29.22 -46.36 27.16
CA ARG A 5 28.16 -47.21 27.77
C ARG A 5 27.63 -46.78 29.14
N SER A 6 26.38 -46.32 29.14
CA SER A 6 25.27 -47.21 29.51
C SER A 6 23.94 -46.45 29.47
N LYS A 7 22.85 -47.19 29.23
CA LYS A 7 21.44 -46.80 29.44
C LYS A 7 20.90 -45.85 28.35
N LEU A 8 20.04 -46.22 27.41
CA LEU A 8 18.95 -47.20 27.40
C LEU A 8 18.63 -47.55 25.94
N LEU A 9 18.94 -48.78 25.52
CA LEU A 9 18.41 -49.39 24.31
C LEU A 9 17.81 -50.73 24.72
N SER A 10 16.49 -50.73 24.95
CA SER A 10 15.66 -51.92 24.80
C SER A 10 14.27 -51.45 24.39
N PHE A 11 14.11 -51.20 23.09
CA PHE A 11 12.79 -51.04 22.48
C PHE A 11 12.06 -52.37 22.58
N ASN A 12 11.10 -52.45 23.49
CA ASN A 12 10.18 -53.57 23.59
C ASN A 12 9.04 -53.34 22.60
N THR A 13 9.20 -53.88 21.39
CA THR A 13 8.17 -53.92 20.34
C THR A 13 7.09 -54.91 20.73
N LYS A 14 6.02 -54.43 21.39
CA LYS A 14 4.76 -55.18 21.48
C LYS A 14 3.86 -54.74 20.31
N PRO A 15 3.36 -55.68 19.49
CA PRO A 15 2.47 -55.36 18.38
C PRO A 15 1.16 -54.78 18.90
N LEU A 16 0.66 -53.71 18.27
CA LEU A 16 -0.68 -53.19 18.51
C LEU A 16 -1.69 -54.23 18.04
N ILE A 17 -2.25 -54.97 19.00
CA ILE A 17 -3.35 -55.89 18.78
C ILE A 17 -4.61 -55.05 18.53
N PHE A 18 -5.08 -55.09 17.29
CA PHE A 18 -6.32 -54.47 16.83
C PHE A 18 -7.51 -55.31 17.31
N ASN A 19 -7.88 -55.19 18.58
CA ASN A 19 -9.04 -55.89 19.14
C ASN A 19 -10.23 -54.94 19.32
N GLN A 20 -11.24 -55.20 18.48
CA GLN A 20 -12.67 -55.13 18.79
C GLN A 20 -13.26 -53.72 18.98
N PHE A 21 -13.59 -53.10 17.85
CA PHE A 21 -14.75 -52.21 17.77
C PHE A 21 -16.00 -52.99 18.21
N ARG A 22 -16.43 -52.80 19.46
CA ARG A 22 -17.78 -53.16 19.88
C ARG A 22 -18.74 -52.14 19.27
N LEU A 23 -19.59 -52.62 18.37
CA LEU A 23 -20.79 -51.91 17.89
C LEU A 23 -21.68 -51.60 19.09
N ALA A 24 -21.60 -50.37 19.61
CA ALA A 24 -22.60 -49.86 20.54
C ALA A 24 -23.89 -49.62 19.76
N SER A 25 -24.90 -50.45 19.99
CA SER A 25 -26.16 -50.49 19.24
C SER A 25 -27.18 -49.41 19.63
N THR A 26 -26.78 -48.35 20.34
CA THR A 26 -27.65 -47.21 20.65
C THR A 26 -26.84 -45.93 20.69
N LEU A 27 -26.53 -45.40 19.50
CA LEU A 27 -26.17 -43.99 19.35
C LEU A 27 -27.43 -43.14 19.58
N PRO A 28 -27.35 -42.01 20.30
CA PRO A 28 -28.48 -41.09 20.40
C PRO A 28 -28.83 -40.58 19.00
N ASP A 29 -30.11 -40.67 18.66
CA ASP A 29 -30.68 -40.24 17.39
C ASP A 29 -30.60 -38.70 17.30
N ILE A 30 -29.47 -38.19 16.81
CA ILE A 30 -29.35 -36.78 16.44
C ILE A 30 -30.15 -36.61 15.15
N GLN A 31 -31.46 -36.48 15.31
CA GLN A 31 -32.31 -36.00 14.23
C GLN A 31 -31.87 -34.56 13.95
N ALA A 32 -31.04 -34.41 12.92
CA ALA A 32 -30.83 -33.13 12.29
C ALA A 32 -32.19 -32.68 11.74
N SER A 33 -32.92 -31.89 12.55
CA SER A 33 -34.03 -31.10 12.04
C SER A 33 -33.47 -30.31 10.85
N PRO A 34 -33.99 -30.51 9.63
CA PRO A 34 -33.61 -29.66 8.52
C PRO A 34 -34.14 -28.30 8.89
N ALA A 35 -33.29 -27.44 9.45
CA ALA A 35 -33.58 -26.02 9.51
C ALA A 35 -33.78 -25.62 8.06
N ALA A 36 -35.04 -25.51 7.65
CA ALA A 36 -35.45 -24.81 6.45
C ALA A 36 -35.11 -23.34 6.66
N SER A 37 -33.82 -23.03 6.69
CA SER A 37 -33.34 -21.68 6.51
C SER A 37 -33.69 -21.35 5.07
N SER A 38 -34.67 -20.47 4.92
CA SER A 38 -34.97 -19.69 3.73
C SER A 38 -33.76 -18.84 3.33
N VAL A 39 -32.65 -19.49 2.98
CA VAL A 39 -31.52 -18.83 2.33
C VAL A 39 -31.97 -18.59 0.90
N LYS A 40 -32.58 -17.42 0.68
CA LYS A 40 -32.84 -16.95 -0.68
C LYS A 40 -31.49 -16.92 -1.40
N PRO A 41 -31.36 -17.49 -2.60
CA PRO A 41 -30.17 -17.28 -3.41
C PRO A 41 -30.02 -15.78 -3.59
N ILE A 42 -28.97 -15.19 -3.02
CA ILE A 42 -28.76 -13.75 -3.07
C ILE A 42 -28.36 -13.41 -4.49
N ASP A 43 -29.14 -12.55 -5.15
CA ASP A 43 -28.83 -12.10 -6.50
C ASP A 43 -27.48 -11.37 -6.51
N GLY A 44 -26.67 -11.63 -7.53
CA GLY A 44 -25.29 -11.13 -7.62
C GLY A 44 -25.18 -9.60 -7.62
N ASP A 45 -26.27 -8.90 -7.94
CA ASP A 45 -26.32 -7.43 -7.94
C ASP A 45 -26.68 -6.87 -6.56
N GLU A 46 -27.54 -7.54 -5.78
CA GLU A 46 -27.83 -7.17 -4.38
C GLU A 46 -26.57 -7.31 -3.50
N LEU A 47 -25.77 -8.36 -3.73
CA LEU A 47 -24.46 -8.54 -3.08
C LEU A 47 -23.50 -7.39 -3.39
N LYS A 48 -23.45 -6.92 -4.64
CA LYS A 48 -22.57 -5.81 -5.03
C LYS A 48 -22.98 -4.51 -4.34
N GLU A 49 -24.28 -4.24 -4.27
CA GLU A 49 -24.80 -3.07 -3.56
C GLU A 49 -24.53 -3.13 -2.07
N GLN A 50 -24.71 -4.29 -1.45
CA GLN A 50 -24.42 -4.48 -0.03
C GLN A 50 -22.93 -4.27 0.25
N ILE A 51 -22.04 -4.83 -0.58
CA ILE A 51 -20.59 -4.60 -0.48
C ILE A 51 -20.27 -3.11 -0.66
N LEU A 52 -20.90 -2.41 -1.60
CA LEU A 52 -20.70 -0.95 -1.80
C LEU A 52 -21.16 -0.14 -0.58
N ARG A 53 -22.29 -0.49 0.04
CA ARG A 53 -22.78 0.17 1.26
C ARG A 53 -21.88 -0.12 2.45
N GLU A 54 -21.49 -1.37 2.67
CA GLU A 54 -20.59 -1.74 3.76
C GLU A 54 -19.19 -1.12 3.58
N THR A 55 -18.67 -1.10 2.36
CA THR A 55 -17.38 -0.45 2.06
C THR A 55 -17.43 1.06 2.20
N SER A 56 -18.54 1.71 1.83
CA SER A 56 -18.72 3.16 2.01
C SER A 56 -18.88 3.53 3.50
N ALA A 57 -19.65 2.76 4.27
CA ALA A 57 -19.75 2.91 5.73
C ALA A 57 -18.41 2.67 6.43
N ALA A 58 -17.66 1.64 6.03
CA ALA A 58 -16.31 1.39 6.54
C ALA A 58 -15.35 2.53 6.18
N SER A 59 -15.50 3.14 5.00
CA SER A 59 -14.67 4.27 4.58
C SER A 59 -14.99 5.58 5.30
N ALA A 60 -16.21 5.74 5.82
CA ALA A 60 -16.63 6.94 6.54
C ALA A 60 -15.93 7.09 7.90
N ASN A 61 -15.48 5.99 8.49
CA ASN A 61 -14.77 5.96 9.78
C ASN A 61 -13.24 6.05 9.65
N LEU A 62 -12.73 6.41 8.47
CA LEU A 62 -11.30 6.50 8.21
C LEU A 62 -10.85 7.96 8.22
N GLU A 63 -10.00 8.29 9.18
CA GLU A 63 -9.33 9.59 9.21
C GLU A 63 -8.01 9.51 8.46
N LEU A 64 -7.73 10.52 7.62
CA LEU A 64 -6.48 10.59 6.88
C LEU A 64 -5.33 11.05 7.78
N ALA A 65 -4.41 10.15 8.07
CA ALA A 65 -3.27 10.43 8.95
C ALA A 65 -2.11 11.11 8.22
N LYS A 66 -1.76 10.62 7.02
CA LYS A 66 -0.66 11.18 6.22
C LYS A 66 -0.71 10.75 4.76
N TYR A 67 -0.09 11.55 3.92
CA TYR A 67 0.31 11.18 2.57
C TYR A 67 1.75 10.65 2.58
N ALA A 68 2.05 9.64 1.77
CA ALA A 68 3.43 9.20 1.58
C ALA A 68 3.78 9.00 0.10
N ILE A 69 4.91 9.58 -0.28
CA ILE A 69 5.60 9.38 -1.55
C ILE A 69 6.80 8.49 -1.26
N ASN A 70 6.75 7.25 -1.75
CA ASN A 70 7.89 6.33 -1.66
C ASN A 70 8.59 6.27 -3.00
N VAL A 71 9.86 6.69 -3.04
CA VAL A 71 10.73 6.64 -4.22
C VAL A 71 11.78 5.56 -4.01
N GLU A 72 11.70 4.49 -4.79
CA GLU A 72 12.65 3.38 -4.80
C GLU A 72 13.61 3.51 -5.99
N PHE A 73 14.87 3.79 -5.68
CA PHE A 73 16.00 3.89 -6.59
C PHE A 73 16.69 2.54 -6.73
N LYS A 74 16.47 1.86 -7.87
CA LYS A 74 17.25 0.66 -8.26
C LYS A 74 18.37 1.06 -9.22
N LYS A 75 19.31 0.14 -9.44
CA LYS A 75 20.41 0.35 -10.40
C LYS A 75 19.92 0.62 -11.83
N HIS A 76 18.75 0.10 -12.21
CA HIS A 76 18.27 0.09 -13.60
C HIS A 76 16.86 0.67 -13.77
N ASN A 77 16.24 1.15 -12.69
CA ASN A 77 14.89 1.71 -12.74
C ASN A 77 14.61 2.53 -11.48
N ILE A 78 13.67 3.45 -11.57
CA ILE A 78 13.11 4.17 -10.44
C ILE A 78 11.63 3.85 -10.36
N LYS A 79 11.14 3.55 -9.16
CA LYS A 79 9.72 3.31 -8.90
C LYS A 79 9.23 4.31 -7.88
N VAL A 80 8.11 4.96 -8.19
CA VAL A 80 7.47 5.91 -7.28
C VAL A 80 6.08 5.40 -6.97
N THR A 81 5.75 5.39 -5.68
CA THR A 81 4.44 4.98 -5.17
C THR A 81 3.89 6.10 -4.31
N PHE A 82 2.71 6.58 -4.66
CA PHE A 82 1.97 7.53 -3.85
C PHE A 82 0.84 6.79 -3.12
N ALA A 83 0.79 6.95 -1.81
CA ALA A 83 -0.17 6.27 -0.96
C ALA A 83 -0.67 7.18 0.16
N GLU A 84 -1.87 6.88 0.61
CA GLU A 84 -2.50 7.51 1.77
C GLU A 84 -2.51 6.50 2.92
N TYR A 85 -2.34 7.03 4.13
CA TYR A 85 -2.43 6.26 5.35
C TYR A 85 -3.61 6.76 6.15
N PHE A 86 -4.47 5.82 6.51
CA PHE A 86 -5.68 6.07 7.28
C PHE A 86 -5.57 5.46 8.67
N ILE A 87 -6.14 6.15 9.66
CA ILE A 87 -6.36 5.63 10.99
C ILE A 87 -7.85 5.40 11.15
N ASP A 88 -8.22 4.24 11.67
CA ASP A 88 -9.61 3.92 12.00
C ASP A 88 -10.00 4.77 13.22
N SER A 89 -10.97 5.66 13.07
CA SER A 89 -11.48 6.50 14.15
C SER A 89 -12.66 5.87 14.90
N THR A 90 -12.95 4.58 14.64
CA THR A 90 -14.01 3.86 15.35
C THR A 90 -13.65 3.83 16.84
N LYS A 91 -14.48 4.51 17.64
CA LYS A 91 -14.39 4.47 19.11
C LYS A 91 -14.79 3.06 19.55
N ILE A 92 -13.83 2.14 19.58
CA ILE A 92 -14.05 0.82 20.19
C ILE A 92 -14.25 1.09 21.69
N PRO A 93 -15.40 0.76 22.29
CA PRO A 93 -15.58 0.87 23.73
C PRO A 93 -14.59 -0.08 24.39
N ILE A 94 -13.59 0.47 25.09
CA ILE A 94 -12.49 -0.31 25.66
C ILE A 94 -13.05 -1.11 26.83
N ASN A 95 -13.40 -2.37 26.59
CA ASN A 95 -13.81 -3.34 27.59
C ASN A 95 -12.65 -4.34 27.80
N GLY A 96 -11.54 -3.85 28.37
CA GLY A 96 -10.41 -4.67 28.83
C GLY A 96 -9.06 -4.42 28.14
N ASP A 97 -7.99 -4.95 28.75
CA ASP A 97 -6.59 -4.68 28.38
C ASP A 97 -6.19 -5.20 26.98
N LEU A 98 -6.82 -6.28 26.52
CA LEU A 98 -6.57 -6.88 25.20
C LEU A 98 -7.05 -5.98 24.04
N GLU A 99 -8.09 -5.18 24.26
CA GLU A 99 -8.60 -4.24 23.26
C GLU A 99 -7.70 -3.01 23.11
N TYR A 100 -7.06 -2.56 24.20
CA TYR A 100 -6.11 -1.44 24.18
C TYR A 100 -4.87 -1.73 23.32
N HIS A 101 -4.28 -2.93 23.46
CA HIS A 101 -3.13 -3.34 22.64
C HIS A 101 -3.47 -3.39 21.14
N ARG A 102 -4.69 -3.83 20.81
CA ARG A 102 -5.17 -3.86 19.43
C ARG A 102 -5.31 -2.45 18.86
N LEU A 103 -5.81 -1.51 19.67
CA LEU A 103 -5.93 -0.10 19.31
C LEU A 103 -4.55 0.55 19.10
N ILE A 104 -3.59 0.34 20.00
CA ILE A 104 -2.21 0.83 19.79
C ILE A 104 -1.63 0.25 18.49
N LYS A 105 -1.81 -1.06 18.26
CA LYS A 105 -1.28 -1.72 17.06
C LYS A 105 -1.87 -1.13 15.78
N SER A 106 -3.16 -0.80 15.75
CA SER A 106 -3.78 -0.13 14.59
C SER A 106 -3.27 1.30 14.42
N SER A 107 -3.06 2.04 15.51
CA SER A 107 -2.45 3.38 15.46
C SER A 107 -0.99 3.36 14.95
N ILE A 108 -0.19 2.36 15.35
CA ILE A 108 1.22 2.22 14.90
C ILE A 108 1.29 1.82 13.42
N LYS A 109 0.39 0.95 12.96
CA LYS A 109 0.36 0.44 11.58
C LYS A 109 -0.93 0.90 10.89
N PRO A 110 -0.99 2.17 10.46
CA PRO A 110 -2.16 2.69 9.77
C PRO A 110 -2.41 1.97 8.45
N LEU A 111 -3.69 1.91 8.06
CA LEU A 111 -4.13 1.28 6.82
C LEU A 111 -3.59 2.05 5.62
N GLN A 112 -2.92 1.35 4.71
CA GLN A 112 -2.35 1.96 3.51
C GLN A 112 -3.28 1.78 2.31
N ARG A 113 -3.63 2.86 1.62
CA ARG A 113 -4.29 2.84 0.31
C ARG A 113 -3.36 3.43 -0.75
N VAL A 114 -2.94 2.61 -1.71
CA VAL A 114 -2.09 3.06 -2.82
C VAL A 114 -2.96 3.73 -3.88
N ARG A 115 -2.70 5.00 -4.16
CA ARG A 115 -3.45 5.78 -5.16
C ARG A 115 -2.89 5.60 -6.56
N PHE A 116 -1.58 5.66 -6.70
CA PHE A 116 -0.93 5.29 -7.95
C PHE A 116 0.51 4.82 -7.74
N LYS A 117 0.98 4.09 -8.73
CA LYS A 117 2.35 3.62 -8.84
C LYS A 117 2.84 3.88 -10.25
N THR A 118 4.02 4.47 -10.34
CA THR A 118 4.64 4.85 -11.61
C THR A 118 6.12 4.47 -11.57
N SER A 119 6.69 4.19 -12.73
CA SER A 119 8.12 3.99 -12.89
C SER A 119 8.60 4.71 -14.13
N ILE A 120 9.91 4.84 -14.30
CA ILE A 120 10.48 5.40 -15.55
C ILE A 120 9.98 4.63 -16.78
N GLY A 121 9.87 3.30 -16.66
CA GLY A 121 9.33 2.46 -17.74
C GLY A 121 7.87 2.73 -18.11
N SER A 122 7.04 3.18 -17.17
CA SER A 122 5.63 3.50 -17.49
C SER A 122 5.46 4.85 -18.19
N ILE A 123 6.51 5.66 -18.27
CA ILE A 123 6.52 6.94 -19.00
C ILE A 123 6.99 6.73 -20.46
N GLY A 124 7.55 5.56 -20.79
CA GLY A 124 7.95 5.19 -22.16
C GLY A 124 9.46 4.97 -22.33
N PHE A 125 10.28 5.26 -21.31
CA PHE A 125 11.71 4.99 -21.37
C PHE A 125 12.00 3.50 -21.20
N ASN A 126 12.64 2.91 -22.21
CA ASN A 126 12.93 1.47 -22.26
C ASN A 126 14.42 1.17 -22.08
N ASN A 127 14.74 -0.02 -21.56
CA ASN A 127 16.11 -0.54 -21.44
C ASN A 127 17.11 0.41 -20.77
N SER A 128 18.20 0.75 -21.47
CA SER A 128 19.28 1.64 -21.01
C SER A 128 18.80 3.07 -20.79
N ALA A 129 17.84 3.55 -21.60
CA ALA A 129 17.31 4.90 -21.50
C ALA A 129 16.70 5.21 -20.12
N LYS A 130 16.32 4.18 -19.35
CA LYS A 130 15.85 4.34 -17.96
C LYS A 130 16.91 4.88 -16.99
N ARG A 131 18.18 4.84 -17.39
CA ARG A 131 19.32 5.23 -16.56
C ARG A 131 19.74 6.68 -16.82
N GLU A 132 19.33 7.24 -17.94
CA GLU A 132 19.69 8.60 -18.34
C GLU A 132 19.08 9.62 -17.37
N PRO A 133 19.82 10.70 -17.05
CA PRO A 133 19.36 11.72 -16.11
C PRO A 133 18.09 12.43 -16.60
N GLU A 134 17.95 12.63 -17.91
CA GLU A 134 16.77 13.27 -18.52
C GLU A 134 15.47 12.51 -18.22
N ALA A 135 15.52 11.18 -18.27
CA ALA A 135 14.38 10.33 -17.93
C ALA A 135 13.95 10.49 -16.47
N VAL A 136 14.90 10.79 -15.58
CA VAL A 136 14.65 11.05 -14.15
C VAL A 136 13.97 12.39 -13.96
N ASN A 137 14.41 13.44 -14.66
CA ASN A 137 13.81 14.77 -14.58
C ASN A 137 12.37 14.75 -15.11
N ILE A 138 12.14 14.08 -16.24
CA ILE A 138 10.80 13.91 -16.82
C ILE A 138 9.89 13.12 -15.86
N LEU A 139 10.41 12.07 -15.22
CA LEU A 139 9.68 11.33 -14.19
C LEU A 139 9.33 12.24 -13.00
N CYS A 140 10.29 13.02 -12.50
CA CYS A 140 10.08 13.94 -11.39
C CYS A 140 8.95 14.93 -11.72
N ARG A 141 9.03 15.61 -12.86
CA ARG A 141 8.00 16.53 -13.34
C ARG A 141 6.62 15.88 -13.44
N TYR A 142 6.56 14.68 -14.03
CA TYR A 142 5.32 13.93 -14.16
C TYR A 142 4.69 13.63 -12.78
N ILE A 143 5.50 13.20 -11.81
CA ILE A 143 5.03 12.89 -10.46
C ILE A 143 4.58 14.15 -9.74
N SER A 144 5.39 15.21 -9.76
CA SER A 144 5.08 16.49 -9.11
C SER A 144 3.74 17.03 -9.60
N ASN A 145 3.53 17.06 -10.93
CA ASN A 145 2.26 17.49 -11.51
C ASN A 145 1.11 16.58 -11.10
N LYS A 146 1.30 15.26 -11.15
CA LYS A 146 0.26 14.29 -10.82
C LYS A 146 -0.16 14.32 -9.35
N ILE A 147 0.77 14.59 -8.45
CA ILE A 147 0.48 14.75 -7.01
C ILE A 147 -0.14 16.12 -6.77
N ALA A 148 0.39 17.19 -7.37
CA ALA A 148 -0.17 18.52 -7.24
C ALA A 148 -1.62 18.59 -7.74
N THR A 149 -1.93 17.94 -8.86
CA THR A 149 -3.32 17.82 -9.34
C THR A 149 -4.17 17.03 -8.37
N TYR A 150 -3.69 15.89 -7.87
CA TYR A 150 -4.41 15.09 -6.88
C TYR A 150 -4.72 15.86 -5.60
N LEU A 151 -3.76 16.61 -5.08
CA LEU A 151 -3.97 17.39 -3.85
C LEU A 151 -4.90 18.59 -4.07
N LYS A 152 -5.05 19.08 -5.31
CA LYS A 152 -6.03 20.12 -5.67
C LYS A 152 -7.45 19.55 -5.83
N THR A 153 -7.61 18.41 -6.52
CA THR A 153 -8.92 17.86 -6.88
C THR A 153 -9.45 16.83 -5.90
N GLY A 154 -8.61 16.25 -5.04
CA GLY A 154 -9.00 15.22 -4.06
C GLY A 154 -9.16 13.81 -4.65
N ASP A 155 -9.38 13.66 -5.97
CA ASP A 155 -9.43 12.35 -6.62
C ASP A 155 -8.83 12.32 -8.03
N LEU A 156 -8.08 11.25 -8.36
CA LEU A 156 -7.48 11.03 -9.69
C LEU A 156 -8.50 10.56 -10.74
N PHE A 157 -9.62 9.97 -10.31
CA PHE A 157 -10.63 9.40 -11.21
C PHE A 157 -11.49 10.48 -11.89
N GLU A 158 -11.70 11.63 -11.24
CA GLU A 158 -12.44 12.74 -11.83
C GLU A 158 -11.71 13.35 -13.02
N LEU A 159 -10.38 13.35 -13.00
CA LEU A 159 -9.55 13.79 -14.14
C LEU A 159 -9.72 12.94 -15.41
N LYS A 160 -10.14 11.68 -15.28
CA LYS A 160 -10.51 10.84 -16.45
C LYS A 160 -11.91 11.15 -16.98
N LYS A 161 -12.81 11.69 -16.14
CA LYS A 161 -14.18 12.08 -16.52
C LYS A 161 -14.25 13.50 -17.06
N THR A 162 -13.28 14.36 -16.77
CA THR A 162 -13.07 15.62 -17.48
C THR A 162 -12.52 15.35 -18.88
N LYS A 163 -13.30 14.68 -19.74
CA LYS A 163 -13.20 14.93 -21.17
C LYS A 163 -13.49 16.42 -21.32
N SER A 164 -12.46 17.18 -21.70
CA SER A 164 -12.64 18.56 -22.13
C SER A 164 -13.77 18.57 -23.16
N LYS A 165 -14.94 19.10 -22.81
CA LYS A 165 -15.88 19.56 -23.82
C LYS A 165 -15.14 20.68 -24.53
N ALA A 166 -14.58 20.37 -25.70
CA ALA A 166 -14.03 21.39 -26.59
C ALA A 166 -15.21 22.30 -26.95
N LYS A 167 -15.37 23.41 -26.22
CA LYS A 167 -16.22 24.51 -26.65
C LYS A 167 -15.45 25.19 -27.78
N SER A 168 -15.82 24.87 -28.99
CA SER A 168 -15.49 25.65 -30.17
C SER A 168 -15.95 27.10 -29.95
N GLY A 169 -15.04 28.04 -30.23
CA GLY A 169 -15.32 29.40 -30.66
C GLY A 169 -16.23 30.26 -29.77
N LYS A 170 -15.61 31.05 -28.87
CA LYS A 170 -15.77 32.52 -28.78
C LYS A 170 -14.98 33.02 -27.56
N SER A 171 -13.89 33.74 -27.81
CA SER A 171 -13.15 34.49 -26.81
C SER A 171 -13.98 35.70 -26.38
N ALA A 172 -14.75 35.54 -25.31
CA ALA A 172 -15.27 36.68 -24.56
C ALA A 172 -14.10 37.38 -23.90
N LYS A 173 -13.96 38.67 -24.20
CA LYS A 173 -13.08 39.61 -23.49
C LYS A 173 -13.67 39.80 -22.10
N ASP A 174 -13.24 39.01 -21.14
CA ASP A 174 -13.44 39.30 -19.72
C ASP A 174 -12.09 39.18 -19.01
N GLY A 175 -11.90 40.08 -18.05
CA GLY A 175 -10.60 40.55 -17.55
C GLY A 175 -9.61 39.49 -17.11
N ILE A 176 -8.38 39.95 -16.93
CA ILE A 176 -7.28 39.20 -16.32
C ILE A 176 -7.75 38.76 -14.94
N VAL A 177 -8.34 37.57 -14.87
CA VAL A 177 -8.39 36.78 -13.64
C VAL A 177 -6.94 36.37 -13.44
N ILE A 178 -6.25 37.13 -12.60
CA ILE A 178 -5.05 36.63 -11.93
C ILE A 178 -5.56 35.36 -11.26
N ASN A 179 -5.24 34.21 -11.85
CA ASN A 179 -5.48 32.93 -11.21
C ASN A 179 -4.60 32.96 -9.98
N ASP A 180 -5.15 33.39 -8.85
CA ASP A 180 -4.58 33.15 -7.54
C ASP A 180 -4.13 31.70 -7.56
N SER A 181 -2.81 31.51 -7.48
CA SER A 181 -2.15 30.21 -7.56
C SER A 181 -3.04 29.20 -6.86
N PRO A 182 -3.52 28.12 -7.51
CA PRO A 182 -4.48 27.21 -6.88
C PRO A 182 -3.82 26.64 -5.63
N VAL A 183 -4.14 27.24 -4.48
CA VAL A 183 -3.48 26.99 -3.20
C VAL A 183 -3.80 25.55 -2.85
N ILE A 184 -2.78 24.71 -2.78
CA ILE A 184 -2.98 23.29 -2.47
C ILE A 184 -3.32 23.21 -0.99
N LYS A 185 -4.60 23.02 -0.67
CA LYS A 185 -5.07 22.81 0.70
C LYS A 185 -4.82 21.35 1.09
N LYS A 186 -3.65 21.07 1.66
CA LYS A 186 -3.34 19.73 2.18
C LYS A 186 -4.20 19.43 3.42
N LYS A 187 -4.84 18.26 3.45
CA LYS A 187 -5.62 17.79 4.61
C LYS A 187 -4.75 17.13 5.69
N ALA A 188 -3.58 16.63 5.30
CA ALA A 188 -2.67 15.86 6.15
C ALA A 188 -1.22 16.12 5.72
N PRO A 189 -0.23 15.84 6.58
CA PRO A 189 1.18 16.03 6.25
C PRO A 189 1.66 15.08 5.14
N LEU A 190 2.60 15.57 4.32
CA LEU A 190 3.18 14.85 3.19
C LEU A 190 4.59 14.34 3.51
N TYR A 191 4.75 13.02 3.50
CA TYR A 191 6.01 12.33 3.77
C TYR A 191 6.67 11.92 2.46
N LEU A 192 7.90 12.34 2.25
CA LEU A 192 8.78 11.84 1.20
C LEU A 192 9.75 10.81 1.78
N ALA A 193 9.78 9.61 1.20
CA ALA A 193 10.67 8.55 1.61
C ALA A 193 11.51 8.05 0.43
N PHE A 194 12.83 8.05 0.62
CA PHE A 194 13.78 7.52 -0.35
C PHE A 194 14.19 6.10 0.04
N LYS A 195 14.40 5.24 -0.95
CA LYS A 195 14.94 3.90 -0.76
C LYS A 195 15.94 3.57 -1.85
N GLY A 196 17.14 3.15 -1.44
CA GLY A 196 18.22 2.80 -2.34
C GLY A 196 19.18 3.96 -2.59
N ASN A 197 20.37 3.62 -3.07
CA ASN A 197 21.47 4.56 -3.28
C ASN A 197 22.03 4.46 -4.71
N SER A 198 21.15 4.58 -5.72
CA SER A 198 21.61 4.63 -7.11
C SER A 198 22.06 6.04 -7.48
N LYS A 199 22.86 6.17 -8.55
CA LYS A 199 23.31 7.47 -9.08
C LYS A 199 22.14 8.43 -9.34
N ASN A 200 21.01 7.88 -9.76
CA ASN A 200 19.81 8.62 -10.10
C ASN A 200 19.10 9.23 -8.88
N ARG A 201 19.48 8.86 -7.65
CA ARG A 201 18.94 9.48 -6.44
C ARG A 201 19.30 10.95 -6.38
N ARG A 202 20.56 11.30 -6.66
CA ARG A 202 21.03 12.68 -6.65
C ARG A 202 20.31 13.50 -7.72
N VAL A 203 20.30 12.98 -8.96
CA VAL A 203 19.59 13.59 -10.09
C VAL A 203 18.11 13.84 -9.77
N PHE A 204 17.43 12.88 -9.12
CA PHE A 204 16.04 13.04 -8.74
C PHE A 204 15.84 14.12 -7.68
N ILE A 205 16.74 14.22 -6.69
CA ILE A 205 16.70 15.27 -5.67
C ILE A 205 16.95 16.63 -6.31
N ASP A 206 17.94 16.73 -7.20
CA ASP A 206 18.26 17.97 -7.92
C ASP A 206 17.06 18.43 -8.78
N ALA A 207 16.41 17.51 -9.50
CA ALA A 207 15.18 17.80 -10.25
C ALA A 207 14.00 18.18 -9.34
N LEU A 208 13.90 17.56 -8.16
CA LEU A 208 12.85 17.89 -7.20
C LEU A 208 13.05 19.30 -6.64
N LEU A 209 14.28 19.71 -6.35
CA LEU A 209 14.61 21.07 -5.89
C LEU A 209 14.57 22.11 -7.02
N GLY A 210 14.66 21.66 -8.27
CA GLY A 210 14.56 22.46 -9.47
C GLY A 210 13.11 22.80 -9.88
N PRO A 211 12.92 23.31 -11.11
CA PRO A 211 11.61 23.70 -11.61
C PRO A 211 10.64 22.52 -11.76
N GLU A 212 11.14 21.28 -11.87
CA GLU A 212 10.29 20.10 -12.00
C GLU A 212 9.52 19.76 -10.72
N GLY A 213 10.00 20.20 -9.55
CA GLY A 213 9.38 19.95 -8.24
C GLY A 213 8.79 21.17 -7.56
N GLU A 214 8.84 22.35 -8.19
CA GLU A 214 8.38 23.63 -7.62
C GLU A 214 6.96 23.55 -7.03
N GLN A 215 6.04 22.86 -7.71
CA GLN A 215 4.65 22.71 -7.24
C GLN A 215 4.48 21.77 -6.05
N LEU A 216 5.45 20.88 -5.81
CA LEU A 216 5.35 19.81 -4.81
C LEU A 216 6.18 20.13 -3.56
N VAL A 217 7.40 20.65 -3.73
CA VAL A 217 8.37 20.88 -2.65
C VAL A 217 7.82 21.67 -1.47
N PRO A 218 7.09 22.79 -1.66
CA PRO A 218 6.55 23.57 -0.54
C PRO A 218 5.60 22.78 0.37
N TYR A 219 5.03 21.68 -0.14
CA TYR A 219 4.05 20.89 0.58
C TYR A 219 4.65 19.66 1.26
N ILE A 220 5.93 19.35 1.03
CA ILE A 220 6.63 18.22 1.66
C ILE A 220 6.99 18.61 3.10
N ASP A 221 6.46 17.85 4.07
CA ASP A 221 6.70 18.11 5.49
C ASP A 221 7.90 17.34 6.04
N VAL A 222 8.02 16.07 5.64
CA VAL A 222 9.02 15.16 6.22
C VAL A 222 9.75 14.42 5.12
N VAL A 223 11.08 14.43 5.18
CA VAL A 223 11.95 13.64 4.31
C VAL A 223 12.60 12.53 5.14
N SER A 224 12.54 11.29 4.65
CA SER A 224 13.11 10.12 5.34
C SER A 224 13.87 9.22 4.37
N ASP A 225 14.93 8.55 4.84
CA ASP A 225 15.61 7.49 4.12
C ASP A 225 15.25 6.13 4.72
N LYS A 226 14.66 5.26 3.91
CA LYS A 226 14.23 3.90 4.27
C LYS A 226 15.05 2.84 3.52
N THR A 227 16.29 3.15 3.17
CA THR A 227 17.20 2.19 2.54
C THR A 227 17.51 1.04 3.50
N ALA A 228 17.02 -0.16 3.15
CA ALA A 228 17.25 -1.35 3.94
C ALA A 228 18.73 -1.73 3.95
N ARG A 229 19.30 -1.90 5.15
CA ARG A 229 20.60 -2.53 5.38
C ARG A 229 20.37 -3.83 6.15
N LYS A 230 21.19 -4.85 5.85
CA LYS A 230 21.16 -6.13 6.56
C LYS A 230 22.31 -6.19 7.55
N HIS A 231 22.05 -6.71 8.74
CA HIS A 231 23.09 -7.04 9.73
C HIS A 231 23.37 -8.54 9.62
N GLY A 232 24.37 -8.90 8.80
CA GLY A 232 24.59 -10.29 8.39
C GLY A 232 23.54 -10.78 7.38
N GLY A 233 22.65 -11.67 7.83
CA GLY A 233 21.59 -12.28 7.01
C GLY A 233 22.13 -13.16 5.88
N ASN A 234 21.32 -13.35 4.84
CA ASN A 234 21.68 -14.25 3.72
C ASN A 234 22.93 -13.77 2.98
N LYS A 235 23.80 -14.72 2.63
CA LYS A 235 25.00 -14.47 1.82
C LYS A 235 24.61 -13.79 0.50
N GLY A 236 25.32 -12.70 0.17
CA GLY A 236 25.11 -12.00 -1.10
C GLY A 236 25.58 -12.84 -2.30
N LYS A 237 25.18 -12.44 -3.50
CA LYS A 237 25.75 -13.01 -4.73
C LYS A 237 27.25 -12.77 -4.77
N THR A 238 27.98 -13.71 -5.38
CA THR A 238 29.43 -13.58 -5.59
C THR A 238 29.75 -12.34 -6.40
N VAL A 239 30.94 -11.78 -6.14
CA VAL A 239 31.45 -10.62 -6.89
C VAL A 239 31.63 -11.05 -8.34
N ARG A 240 31.09 -10.25 -9.27
CA ARG A 240 31.21 -10.53 -10.70
C ARG A 240 32.62 -10.16 -11.17
N ARG A 241 33.27 -11.07 -11.89
CA ARG A 241 34.52 -10.83 -12.63
C ARG A 241 34.10 -10.34 -14.03
N VAL A 242 34.04 -9.03 -14.23
CA VAL A 242 33.81 -8.41 -15.55
C VAL A 242 35.11 -7.75 -15.94
#